data_AF-A0A9N9P803-F1
#
_entry.id   AF-A0A9N9P803-F1
#
_cell.length_a   1.000
_cell.length_b   1.000
_cell.length_c   1.000
_cell.angle_alpha   90.00
_cell.angle_beta   90.00
_cell.angle_gamma   90.00
#
_symmetry.space_group_name_H-M   'P 1'
#
loop_
_entity.id
_entity.type
_entity.pdbx_description
1 polymer ?
#
loop_
_entity_poly.entity_id
_entity_poly.type
_entity_poly.pdbx_seq_one_letter_code
_entity_poly.pdbx_strand_id
1 'polypeptide(L)' 'DPAVKQVIISLDKKEKVIIEDLDDNHLLIDSARVDYIKKEVEKLLEENTYKS' A
#
# COMPACT_ATOMS: atom_id res chain seq x y z
N ASP A 1 8.97 5.01 -2.52
CA ASP A 1 8.45 5.46 -3.83
C ASP A 1 7.07 6.06 -3.62
N PRO A 2 6.81 7.30 -4.07
CA PRO A 2 5.52 7.97 -3.87
C PRO A 2 4.32 7.22 -4.46
N ALA A 3 4.49 6.49 -5.57
CA ALA A 3 3.40 5.73 -6.18
C ALA A 3 2.97 4.56 -5.29
N VAL A 4 3.92 3.85 -4.67
CA VAL A 4 3.62 2.78 -3.70
C VAL A 4 2.85 3.32 -2.50
N LYS A 5 3.23 4.49 -1.97
CA LYS A 5 2.50 5.13 -0.87
C LYS A 5 1.03 5.43 -1.26
N GLN A 6 0.80 5.94 -2.47
CA GLN A 6 -0.56 6.18 -2.98
C GLN A 6 -1.39 4.91 -3.12
N VAL A 7 -0.77 3.79 -3.49
CA VAL A 7 -1.43 2.48 -3.51
C VAL A 7 -1.85 2.07 -2.10
N ILE A 8 -0.95 2.18 -1.11
CA ILE A 8 -1.24 1.83 0.29
C ILE A 8 -2.35 2.70 0.88
N ILE A 9 -2.36 4.01 0.58
CA ILE A 9 -3.45 4.93 0.98
C ILE A 9 -4.78 4.51 0.35
N SER A 10 -4.77 4.03 -0.90
CA SER A 10 -5.97 3.54 -1.57
C SER A 10 -6.49 2.23 -0.96
N LEU A 11 -5.58 1.38 -0.47
CA LEU A 11 -5.95 0.19 0.32
C LEU A 11 -6.54 0.60 1.69
N ASP A 12 -5.97 1.61 2.36
CA ASP A 12 -6.48 2.10 3.65
C ASP A 12 -7.92 2.59 3.60
N LYS A 13 -8.34 3.15 2.46
CA LYS A 13 -9.74 3.57 2.23
C LYS A 13 -10.72 2.39 2.22
N LYS A 14 -10.26 1.19 1.86
CA LYS A 14 -11.07 -0.03 1.80
C LYS A 14 -11.03 -0.80 3.12
N GLU A 15 -9.84 -0.93 3.69
CA GLU A 15 -9.59 -1.63 4.95
C GLU A 15 -8.54 -0.85 5.73
N LYS A 16 -8.81 -0.54 7.00
CA LYS A 16 -7.89 0.24 7.83
C LYS A 16 -6.59 -0.52 8.08
N VAL A 17 -5.51 -0.02 7.48
CA VAL A 17 -4.16 -0.61 7.54
C VAL A 17 -3.10 0.40 7.98
N ILE A 18 -3.34 1.70 7.79
CA ILE A 18 -2.45 2.78 8.24
C ILE A 18 -2.86 3.19 9.65
N ILE A 19 -1.89 3.18 10.56
CA ILE A 19 -2.03 3.73 11.91
C ILE A 19 -1.76 5.24 11.86
N GLU A 20 -0.69 5.66 11.18
CA GLU A 20 -0.27 7.07 11.10
C GLU A 20 0.51 7.34 9.80
N ASP A 21 0.38 8.56 9.26
CA ASP A 21 1.20 9.07 8.16
C ASP A 21 2.31 9.96 8.74
N LEU A 22 3.56 9.54 8.61
CA LEU A 22 4.70 10.16 9.31
C LEU A 22 5.34 11.26 8.47
N ASP A 23 5.54 11.00 7.18
CA ASP A 23 6.06 11.96 6.21
C ASP A 23 5.80 11.46 4.78
N ASP A 24 6.23 12.20 3.76
CA ASP A 24 6.02 11.89 2.34
C ASP A 24 6.41 10.47 1.91
N ASN A 25 7.34 9.80 2.62
CA ASN A 25 7.87 8.49 2.28
C ASN A 25 7.64 7.41 3.35
N HIS A 26 7.18 7.76 4.55
CA HIS A 26 7.03 6.82 5.67
C HIS A 26 5.58 6.74 6.17
N LEU A 27 5.10 5.52 6.36
CA LEU A 27 3.81 5.21 6.97
C LEU A 27 4.03 4.28 8.16
N LEU A 28 3.29 4.51 9.24
CA LEU A 28 3.16 3.57 10.34
C LEU A 28 1.98 2.63 10.08
N ILE A 29 2.24 1.33 10.10
CA ILE A 29 1.31 0.28 9.69
C ILE A 29 1.23 -0.78 10.79
N ASP A 30 0.02 -1.34 11.00
CA ASP A 30 -0.16 -2.51 11.86
C ASP A 30 0.64 -3.71 11.31
N SER A 31 1.51 -4.28 12.14
CA SER A 31 2.38 -5.40 11.76
C SER A 31 1.59 -6.60 11.25
N ALA A 32 0.37 -6.83 11.74
CA ALA A 32 -0.50 -7.91 11.26
C ALA A 32 -0.98 -7.71 9.81
N ARG A 33 -0.89 -6.49 9.28
CA ARG A 33 -1.35 -6.12 7.93
C ARG A 33 -0.23 -6.05 6.90
N VAL A 34 1.03 -6.11 7.31
CA VAL A 34 2.18 -5.96 6.42
C VAL A 34 2.18 -6.97 5.28
N ASP A 35 1.94 -8.26 5.57
CA ASP A 35 1.94 -9.30 4.55
C ASP A 35 0.76 -9.18 3.58
N TYR A 36 -0.39 -8.70 4.07
CA TYR A 36 -1.54 -8.40 3.22
C TYR A 36 -1.23 -7.25 2.26
N ILE A 37 -0.66 -6.15 2.78
CA ILE A 37 -0.32 -4.96 1.98
C ILE A 37 0.71 -5.32 0.91
N LYS A 38 1.73 -6.11 1.23
CA LYS A 38 2.73 -6.57 0.25
C LYS A 38 2.08 -7.30 -0.92
N LYS A 39 1.21 -8.26 -0.64
CA LYS A 39 0.49 -9.03 -1.68
C LYS A 39 -0.39 -8.16 -2.55
N GLU A 40 -1.13 -7.23 -1.96
CA GLU A 40 -2.02 -6.36 -2.73
C GLU A 40 -1.24 -5.34 -3.57
N VAL A 41 -0.14 -4.80 -3.05
CA VAL A 41 0.75 -3.92 -3.81
C VAL A 41 1.37 -4.65 -5.00
N GLU A 42 1.92 -5.86 -4.78
CA GLU A 42 2.48 -6.70 -5.84
C GLU A 42 1.44 -6.99 -6.93
N LYS A 43 0.24 -7.45 -6.53
CA LYS A 43 -0.87 -7.71 -7.45
C LYS A 43 -1.25 -6.49 -8.29
N LEU A 44 -1.33 -5.32 -7.67
CA LEU A 44 -1.67 -4.08 -8.38
C LEU A 44 -0.57 -3.63 -9.35
N LEU A 45 0.71 -3.89 -9.02
CA LEU A 45 1.83 -3.61 -9.93
C LEU A 45 1.83 -4.58 -11.12
N GLU A 46 1.56 -5.86 -10.88
CA GLU A 46 1.43 -6.87 -11.94
C GLU A 46 0.27 -6.52 -12.89
N GLU A 47 -0.92 -6.22 -12.36
CA GLU A 47 -2.09 -5.84 -13.16
C GLU A 47 -1.85 -4.61 -14.06
N ASN A 48 -0.99 -3.68 -13.63
CA ASN A 48 -0.60 -2.53 -14.43
C ASN A 48 0.49 -2.86 -15.45
N THR A 49 1.37 -3.83 -15.15
CA THR A 49 2.45 -4.26 -16.06
C THR A 49 1.93 -5.10 -17.23
N TYR A 50 0.90 -5.93 -17.02
CA TYR A 50 0.24 -6.70 -18.09
C TYR A 50 -0.65 -5.87 -19.02
N LYS A 51 -0.89 -4.58 -18.70
CA LYS A 51 -1.65 -3.65 -19.53
C LYS A 51 -0.78 -2.85 -20.51
N SER A 52 0.53 -3.10 -20.54
CA SER A 52 1.48 -2.50 -21.50
C SER A 52 1.89 -3.46 -22.61
#